data_AF-A0A817I932-F1
#
_entry.id   AF-A0A817I932-F1
#
_cell.length_a   1.000
_cell.length_b   1.000
_cell.length_c   1.000
_cell.angle_alpha   90.00
_cell.angle_beta   90.00
_cell.angle_gamma   90.00
#
_symmetry.space_group_name_H-M   'P 1'
#
loop_
_entity.id
_entity.type
_entity.pdbx_description
1 polymer ?
#
loop_
_entity_poly.entity_id
_entity_poly.type
_entity_poly.pdbx_seq_one_letter_code
_entity_poly.pdbx_strand_id
1 'polypeptide(L)'
;MRSDCRRGKNPSTANTYTSDILSTCVSKLCYHLFCRQDIAKNFIVKENISLILIIMINKLKHARQVSIQFIQAVKLYDSNSILFITVLNLLLTDYQDISLSIELLKEICQTNFVTAQADNADAKKMITFIIDMVKFDPHTIRTHIDQIIDLFTVEVKFKRKQKDYYLTSKS
;
A
#
# COMPACT_ATOMS: atom_id res chain seq x y z
N MET A 1 -57.73 6.49 5.21
CA MET A 1 -56.90 7.27 4.26
C MET A 1 -55.97 8.18 5.05
N ARG A 2 -54.65 7.90 4.96
CA ARG A 2 -53.49 8.81 4.93
C ARG A 2 -52.29 8.10 5.55
N SER A 3 -51.61 7.39 4.64
CA SER A 3 -50.21 7.04 4.72
C SER A 3 -49.41 8.34 4.70
N ASP A 4 -48.43 8.52 5.59
CA ASP A 4 -47.25 9.33 5.27
C ASP A 4 -46.05 9.00 6.18
N CYS A 5 -45.14 8.25 5.57
CA CYS A 5 -43.69 8.49 5.54
C CYS A 5 -42.90 8.60 6.86
N ARG A 6 -42.59 7.43 7.45
CA ARG A 6 -41.30 7.24 8.15
C ARG A 6 -40.16 7.19 7.12
N ARG A 7 -39.50 8.32 6.86
CA ARG A 7 -38.13 8.34 6.29
C ARG A 7 -37.14 8.79 7.35
N GLY A 8 -36.88 7.92 8.32
CA GLY A 8 -35.66 8.00 9.11
C GLY A 8 -34.50 7.58 8.21
N LYS A 9 -33.77 8.54 7.63
CA LYS A 9 -32.45 8.28 7.06
C LYS A 9 -31.54 7.90 8.23
N ASN A 10 -30.99 6.69 8.23
CA ASN A 10 -29.98 6.26 9.20
C ASN A 10 -28.79 7.22 9.13
N PRO A 11 -28.46 7.97 10.21
CA PRO A 11 -27.32 8.90 10.22
C PRO A 11 -25.96 8.17 10.25
N SER A 12 -25.94 6.85 10.44
CA SER A 12 -24.70 6.07 10.55
C SER A 12 -23.92 5.97 9.22
N THR A 13 -24.59 5.88 8.07
CA THR A 13 -23.91 5.71 6.78
C THR A 13 -23.32 7.00 6.23
N ALA A 14 -23.93 8.15 6.53
CA ALA A 14 -23.41 9.47 6.13
C ALA A 14 -22.12 9.82 6.89
N ASN A 15 -22.03 9.47 8.17
CA ASN A 15 -20.83 9.70 8.98
C ASN A 15 -19.65 8.81 8.54
N THR A 16 -19.90 7.55 8.20
CA THR A 16 -18.85 6.65 7.67
C THR A 16 -18.33 7.13 6.32
N TYR A 17 -19.22 7.50 5.39
CA TYR A 17 -18.83 7.99 4.06
C TYR A 17 -18.01 9.28 4.11
N THR A 18 -18.38 10.20 5.00
CA THR A 18 -17.64 11.46 5.19
C THR A 18 -16.27 11.22 5.82
N SER A 19 -16.17 10.26 6.76
CA SER A 19 -14.90 9.85 7.37
C SER A 19 -13.94 9.22 6.36
N ASP A 20 -14.43 8.41 5.42
CA ASP A 20 -13.59 7.74 4.42
C ASP A 20 -13.07 8.72 3.35
N ILE A 21 -13.88 9.70 2.97
CA ILE A 21 -13.43 10.79 2.08
C ILE A 21 -12.36 11.62 2.78
N LEU A 22 -12.58 11.99 4.04
CA LEU A 22 -11.63 12.79 4.80
C LEU A 22 -10.31 12.03 4.98
N SER A 23 -10.37 10.73 5.28
CA SER A 23 -9.16 9.90 5.42
C SER A 23 -8.39 9.80 4.09
N THR A 24 -9.11 9.68 2.97
CA THR A 24 -8.50 9.70 1.63
C THR A 24 -7.84 11.05 1.32
N CYS A 25 -8.50 12.17 1.64
CA CYS A 25 -7.93 13.50 1.41
C CYS A 25 -6.70 13.77 2.29
N VAL A 26 -6.77 13.42 3.57
CA VAL A 26 -5.65 13.64 4.51
C VAL A 26 -4.45 12.77 4.14
N SER A 27 -4.65 11.49 3.84
CA SER A 27 -3.55 10.61 3.40
C SER A 27 -2.92 11.08 2.09
N LYS A 28 -3.72 11.52 1.11
CA LYS A 28 -3.23 12.14 -0.13
C LYS A 28 -2.44 13.43 0.10
N LEU A 29 -2.92 14.29 0.99
CA LEU A 29 -2.24 15.54 1.32
C LEU A 29 -0.89 15.27 2.01
N CYS A 30 -0.90 14.40 3.03
CA CYS A 30 0.30 13.93 3.72
C CYS A 30 1.34 13.43 2.72
N TYR A 31 0.88 12.64 1.74
CA TYR A 31 1.70 12.14 0.65
C TYR A 31 2.22 13.24 -0.30
N HIS A 32 1.38 14.15 -0.78
CA HIS A 32 1.79 15.24 -1.67
C HIS A 32 2.82 16.17 -1.04
N LEU A 33 2.67 16.44 0.26
CA LEU A 33 3.65 17.21 1.01
C LEU A 33 4.99 16.49 1.06
N PHE A 34 5.02 15.15 1.07
CA PHE A 34 6.27 14.40 1.11
C PHE A 34 6.98 14.21 -0.21
N CYS A 35 6.24 14.19 -1.32
CA CYS A 35 6.85 14.17 -2.66
C CYS A 35 7.66 15.43 -2.96
N ARG A 36 7.54 16.48 -2.14
CA ARG A 36 8.33 17.71 -2.22
C ARG A 36 9.65 17.54 -1.47
N GLN A 37 10.77 17.53 -2.19
CA GLN A 37 12.11 17.25 -1.64
C GLN A 37 12.55 18.25 -0.55
N ASP A 38 12.08 19.48 -0.61
CA ASP A 38 12.27 20.53 0.40
C ASP A 38 11.58 20.18 1.72
N ILE A 39 10.38 19.59 1.64
CA ILE A 39 9.61 19.14 2.80
C ILE A 39 10.19 17.84 3.37
N ALA A 40 10.62 16.91 2.51
CA ALA A 40 11.21 15.64 2.93
C ALA A 40 12.50 15.80 3.77
N LYS A 41 13.22 16.91 3.59
CA LYS A 41 14.42 17.26 4.38
C LYS A 41 14.10 17.91 5.73
N ASN A 42 12.87 18.40 5.92
CA ASN A 42 12.47 19.04 7.16
C ASN A 42 12.02 17.98 8.18
N PHE A 43 12.86 17.75 9.20
CA PHE A 43 12.62 16.76 10.24
C PHE A 43 11.28 16.96 10.95
N ILE A 44 10.95 18.19 11.34
CA ILE A 44 9.71 18.51 12.08
C ILE A 44 8.49 18.20 11.24
N VAL A 45 8.51 18.56 9.95
CA VAL A 45 7.37 18.27 9.06
C VAL A 45 7.23 16.76 8.85
N LYS A 46 8.37 16.06 8.68
CA LYS A 46 8.38 14.59 8.55
C LYS A 46 7.77 13.88 9.75
N GLU A 47 8.13 14.31 10.94
CA GLU A 47 7.61 13.75 12.19
C GLU A 47 6.11 13.99 12.32
N ASN A 48 5.66 15.23 12.11
CA ASN A 48 4.24 15.58 12.21
C ASN A 48 3.36 14.81 11.22
N ILE A 49 3.78 14.68 9.97
CA ILE A 49 2.98 13.91 9.01
C ILE A 49 3.00 12.41 9.36
N SER A 50 4.12 11.88 9.87
CA SER A 50 4.18 10.49 10.34
C SER A 50 3.18 10.27 11.49
N LEU A 51 3.09 11.20 12.44
CA LEU A 51 2.12 11.17 13.53
C LEU A 51 0.67 11.25 13.02
N ILE A 52 0.38 12.10 12.03
CA ILE A 52 -0.96 12.17 11.42
C ILE A 52 -1.34 10.81 10.82
N LEU A 53 -0.44 10.19 10.04
CA LEU A 53 -0.68 8.88 9.43
C LEU A 53 -0.87 7.79 10.51
N ILE A 54 -0.09 7.83 11.59
CA ILE A 54 -0.25 6.92 12.73
C ILE A 54 -1.62 7.07 13.37
N ILE A 55 -2.09 8.30 13.61
CA ILE A 55 -3.42 8.56 14.17
C ILE A 55 -4.50 7.98 13.25
N MET A 56 -4.37 8.18 11.93
CA MET A 56 -5.31 7.62 10.95
C MET A 56 -5.39 6.09 11.01
N ILE A 57 -4.25 5.43 11.17
CA ILE A 57 -4.16 3.97 11.20
C ILE A 57 -4.63 3.44 12.55
N ASN A 58 -4.00 3.88 13.64
CA ASN A 58 -4.17 3.29 14.95
C ASN A 58 -5.49 3.70 15.62
N LYS A 59 -5.85 5.00 15.55
CA LYS A 59 -7.05 5.53 16.21
C LYS A 59 -8.28 5.48 15.31
N LEU A 60 -8.14 5.83 14.04
CA LEU A 60 -9.27 5.93 13.12
C LEU A 60 -9.48 4.65 12.28
N LYS A 61 -8.60 3.65 12.41
CA LYS A 61 -8.71 2.33 11.75
C LYS A 61 -8.74 2.40 10.22
N HIS A 62 -8.09 3.41 9.64
CA HIS A 62 -7.99 3.63 8.17
C HIS A 62 -6.73 3.01 7.54
N ALA A 63 -6.25 1.87 8.06
CA ALA A 63 -5.02 1.22 7.59
C ALA A 63 -5.05 0.92 6.09
N ARG A 64 -6.19 0.46 5.57
CA ARG A 64 -6.39 0.12 4.17
C ARG A 64 -6.35 1.35 3.24
N GLN A 65 -7.02 2.43 3.62
CA GLN A 65 -7.02 3.65 2.81
C GLN A 65 -5.59 4.23 2.74
N VAL A 66 -4.85 4.18 3.84
CA VAL A 66 -3.45 4.61 3.88
C VAL A 66 -2.56 3.67 3.04
N SER A 67 -2.76 2.35 3.11
CA SER A 67 -1.96 1.39 2.32
C SER A 67 -2.14 1.60 0.81
N ILE A 68 -3.36 1.85 0.33
CA ILE A 68 -3.62 2.14 -1.08
C ILE A 68 -2.82 3.37 -1.55
N GLN A 69 -2.82 4.45 -0.76
CA GLN A 69 -2.06 5.65 -1.10
C GLN A 69 -0.55 5.40 -1.05
N PHE A 70 -0.06 4.57 -0.12
CA PHE A 70 1.34 4.18 -0.04
C PHE A 70 1.78 3.37 -1.27
N ILE A 71 0.98 2.40 -1.71
CA ILE A 71 1.33 1.61 -2.90
C ILE A 71 1.33 2.47 -4.16
N GLN A 72 0.39 3.42 -4.30
CA GLN A 72 0.41 4.39 -5.39
C GLN A 72 1.69 5.25 -5.36
N ALA A 73 2.13 5.64 -4.18
CA ALA A 73 3.35 6.40 -3.98
C ALA A 73 4.63 5.65 -4.36
N VAL A 74 4.75 4.39 -3.95
CA VAL A 74 5.90 3.53 -4.27
C VAL A 74 6.04 3.34 -5.79
N LYS A 75 4.93 3.25 -6.53
CA LYS A 75 4.96 3.19 -8.00
C LYS A 75 5.53 4.49 -8.60
N LEU A 76 5.07 5.63 -8.10
CA LEU A 76 5.37 6.94 -8.68
C LEU A 76 6.78 7.46 -8.33
N TYR A 77 7.36 7.07 -7.18
CA TYR A 77 8.58 7.70 -6.67
C TYR A 77 9.58 6.69 -6.07
N ASP A 78 10.80 6.65 -6.61
CA ASP A 78 11.86 5.71 -6.19
C ASP A 78 12.44 5.99 -4.81
N SER A 79 12.37 7.25 -4.34
CA SER A 79 13.04 7.72 -3.11
C SER A 79 12.14 7.65 -1.86
N ASN A 80 10.86 7.33 -2.01
CA ASN A 80 9.86 7.50 -0.94
C ASN A 80 9.65 6.26 -0.05
N SER A 81 10.34 5.15 -0.31
CA SER A 81 10.27 3.94 0.54
C SER A 81 10.72 4.23 1.99
N ILE A 82 11.71 5.10 2.19
CA ILE A 82 12.31 5.40 3.51
C ILE A 82 11.27 5.95 4.50
N LEU A 83 10.32 6.76 4.03
CA LEU A 83 9.31 7.35 4.91
C LEU A 83 8.22 6.34 5.28
N PHE A 84 7.77 5.53 4.33
CA PHE A 84 6.81 4.46 4.61
C PHE A 84 7.38 3.48 5.61
N ILE A 85 8.67 3.19 5.47
CA ILE A 85 9.43 2.42 6.44
C ILE A 85 9.52 3.14 7.80
N THR A 86 9.65 4.47 7.85
CA THR A 86 9.62 5.22 9.11
C THR A 86 8.26 5.08 9.81
N VAL A 87 7.16 5.29 9.08
CA VAL A 87 5.79 5.15 9.63
C VAL A 87 5.52 3.71 10.07
N LEU A 88 5.93 2.74 9.25
CA LEU A 88 5.80 1.32 9.56
C LEU A 88 6.59 0.96 10.82
N ASN A 89 7.84 1.40 10.93
CA ASN A 89 8.67 1.16 12.10
C ASN A 89 8.03 1.74 13.36
N LEU A 90 7.58 2.99 13.34
CA LEU A 90 6.90 3.61 14.49
C LEU A 90 5.65 2.83 14.89
N LEU A 91 4.82 2.42 13.93
CA LEU A 91 3.62 1.63 14.22
C LEU A 91 3.95 0.29 14.90
N LEU A 92 5.01 -0.39 14.44
CA LEU A 92 5.42 -1.68 14.96
C LEU A 92 6.10 -1.58 16.32
N THR A 93 7.02 -0.62 16.50
CA THR A 93 7.81 -0.49 17.74
C THR A 93 7.04 0.20 18.84
N ASP A 94 6.38 1.33 18.54
CA ASP A 94 5.85 2.23 19.56
C ASP A 94 4.35 1.98 19.79
N TYR A 95 3.62 1.57 18.74
CA TYR A 95 2.18 1.37 18.80
C TYR A 95 1.77 -0.11 18.76
N GLN A 96 2.70 -1.04 18.52
CA GLN A 96 2.47 -2.48 18.38
C GLN A 96 1.32 -2.81 17.41
N ASP A 97 1.19 -2.03 16.34
CA ASP A 97 0.09 -2.10 15.39
C ASP A 97 0.57 -2.63 14.02
N ILE A 98 0.23 -3.88 13.72
CA ILE A 98 0.60 -4.55 12.47
C ILE A 98 -0.40 -4.32 11.32
N SER A 99 -1.47 -3.54 11.55
CA SER A 99 -2.56 -3.40 10.58
C SER A 99 -2.10 -2.81 9.25
N LEU A 100 -1.17 -1.85 9.28
CA LEU A 100 -0.60 -1.28 8.06
C LEU A 100 0.23 -2.31 7.28
N SER A 101 1.06 -3.12 7.95
CA SER A 101 1.85 -4.18 7.30
C SER A 101 0.97 -5.15 6.53
N ILE A 102 -0.11 -5.60 7.17
CA ILE A 102 -1.07 -6.54 6.58
C ILE A 102 -1.74 -5.92 5.36
N GLU A 103 -2.27 -4.70 5.48
CA GLU A 103 -2.96 -4.05 4.38
C GLU A 103 -2.02 -3.68 3.23
N LEU A 104 -0.76 -3.32 3.50
CA LEU A 104 0.25 -3.12 2.46
C LEU A 104 0.51 -4.39 1.67
N LEU A 105 0.69 -5.53 2.34
CA LEU A 105 0.93 -6.80 1.65
C LEU A 105 -0.26 -7.26 0.82
N LYS A 106 -1.48 -7.11 1.35
CA LYS A 106 -2.70 -7.39 0.56
C LYS A 106 -2.76 -6.56 -0.71
N GLU A 107 -2.51 -5.26 -0.61
CA GLU A 107 -2.55 -4.35 -1.78
C GLU A 107 -1.43 -4.65 -2.79
N ILE A 108 -0.25 -5.08 -2.32
CA ILE A 108 0.84 -5.53 -3.21
C ILE A 108 0.46 -6.84 -3.92
N CYS A 109 -0.04 -7.83 -3.18
CA CYS A 109 -0.47 -9.11 -3.73
C CYS A 109 -1.65 -8.98 -4.71
N GLN A 110 -2.48 -7.95 -4.55
CA GLN A 110 -3.59 -7.64 -5.47
C GLN A 110 -3.18 -6.73 -6.63
N THR A 111 -1.96 -6.19 -6.62
CA THR A 111 -1.49 -5.34 -7.71
C THR A 111 -1.19 -6.19 -8.94
N ASN A 112 -1.97 -5.98 -10.01
CA ASN A 112 -1.71 -6.58 -11.31
C ASN A 112 -0.46 -5.94 -11.94
N PHE A 113 0.69 -6.62 -11.83
CA PHE A 113 1.87 -6.27 -12.59
C PHE A 113 1.68 -6.72 -14.05
N VAL A 114 1.74 -5.78 -15.00
CA VAL A 114 1.72 -6.13 -16.42
C VAL A 114 3.01 -6.90 -16.73
N THR A 115 2.91 -8.22 -16.90
CA THR A 115 4.04 -9.16 -17.01
C THR A 115 4.66 -9.25 -18.40
N ALA A 116 4.14 -8.49 -19.38
CA ALA A 116 4.58 -8.56 -20.77
C ALA A 116 5.95 -7.89 -21.03
N GLN A 117 6.48 -7.12 -20.09
CA GLN A 117 7.77 -6.44 -20.23
C GLN A 117 8.78 -7.03 -19.26
N ALA A 118 9.91 -7.52 -19.80
CA ALA A 118 11.04 -8.07 -19.05
C ALA A 118 11.70 -7.08 -18.06
N ASP A 119 11.32 -5.80 -18.13
CA ASP A 119 11.74 -4.72 -17.24
C ASP A 119 10.53 -4.00 -16.64
N ASN A 120 9.71 -4.72 -15.87
CA ASN A 120 8.66 -4.08 -15.09
C ASN A 120 9.28 -3.33 -13.88
N ALA A 121 9.60 -2.05 -14.07
CA ALA A 121 10.18 -1.18 -13.05
C ALA A 121 9.32 -1.13 -11.78
N ASP A 122 7.98 -1.16 -11.91
CA ASP A 122 7.07 -1.17 -10.77
C ASP A 122 7.18 -2.45 -9.96
N ALA A 123 7.31 -3.61 -10.62
CA ALA A 123 7.54 -4.88 -9.94
C ALA A 123 8.86 -4.86 -9.15
N LYS A 124 9.94 -4.31 -9.73
CA LYS A 124 11.22 -4.14 -9.02
C LYS A 124 11.11 -3.22 -7.81
N LYS A 125 10.38 -2.10 -7.91
CA LYS A 125 10.13 -1.21 -6.76
C LYS A 125 9.35 -1.92 -5.65
N MET A 126 8.34 -2.70 -6.01
CA MET A 126 7.55 -3.46 -5.03
C MET A 126 8.37 -4.56 -4.36
N ILE A 127 9.24 -5.24 -5.10
CA ILE A 127 10.20 -6.20 -4.53
C ILE A 127 11.10 -5.53 -3.50
N THR A 128 11.74 -4.42 -3.88
CA THR A 128 12.62 -3.66 -2.97
C THR A 128 11.85 -3.23 -1.73
N PHE A 129 10.62 -2.77 -1.90
CA PHE A 129 9.76 -2.38 -0.79
C PHE A 129 9.40 -3.57 0.14
N ILE A 130 9.05 -4.74 -0.41
CA ILE A 130 8.82 -5.96 0.39
C ILE A 130 10.10 -6.36 1.15
N ILE A 131 11.27 -6.31 0.50
CA ILE A 131 12.56 -6.62 1.15
C ILE A 131 12.83 -5.65 2.30
N ASP A 132 12.54 -4.36 2.12
CA ASP A 132 12.66 -3.40 3.21
C ASP A 132 11.65 -3.71 4.32
N MET A 133 10.41 -4.05 4.01
CA MET A 133 9.41 -4.46 5.01
C MET A 133 9.86 -5.69 5.82
N VAL A 134 10.53 -6.68 5.22
CA VAL A 134 11.06 -7.87 5.92
C VAL A 134 12.00 -7.50 7.06
N LYS A 135 12.75 -6.40 6.94
CA LYS A 135 13.68 -5.94 7.98
C LYS A 135 12.94 -5.47 9.24
N PHE A 136 11.69 -5.02 9.12
CA PHE A 136 10.90 -4.45 10.21
C PHE A 136 9.79 -5.38 10.70
N ASP A 137 9.16 -6.13 9.80
CA ASP A 137 8.07 -7.05 10.12
C ASP A 137 8.21 -8.41 9.41
N PRO A 138 9.23 -9.21 9.78
CA PRO A 138 9.44 -10.51 9.17
C PRO A 138 8.28 -11.48 9.45
N HIS A 139 7.52 -11.28 10.54
CA HIS A 139 6.44 -12.17 10.93
C HIS A 139 5.22 -12.04 10.01
N THR A 140 4.78 -10.82 9.73
CA THR A 140 3.65 -10.59 8.80
C THR A 140 4.00 -11.04 7.39
N ILE A 141 5.25 -10.80 6.95
CA ILE A 141 5.73 -11.26 5.64
C ILE A 141 5.71 -12.78 5.55
N ARG A 142 6.24 -13.47 6.57
CA ARG A 142 6.24 -14.94 6.62
C ARG A 142 4.83 -15.51 6.50
N THR A 143 3.84 -14.85 7.10
CA THR A 143 2.43 -15.29 7.06
C THR A 143 1.82 -15.16 5.65
N HIS A 144 2.36 -14.28 4.81
CA HIS A 144 1.88 -14.04 3.43
C HIS A 144 2.87 -14.54 2.37
N ILE A 145 3.85 -15.35 2.74
CA ILE A 145 4.96 -15.72 1.86
C ILE A 145 4.51 -16.47 0.60
N ASP A 146 3.47 -17.30 0.70
CA ASP A 146 2.94 -18.05 -0.44
C ASP A 146 2.32 -17.11 -1.49
N GLN A 147 1.57 -16.09 -1.06
CA GLN A 147 1.00 -15.08 -1.96
C GLN A 147 2.09 -14.23 -2.62
N ILE A 148 3.17 -13.94 -1.89
CA ILE A 148 4.33 -13.23 -2.39
C ILE A 148 5.08 -14.11 -3.43
N ILE A 149 5.22 -15.42 -3.18
CA ILE A 149 5.80 -16.36 -4.15
C ILE A 149 4.94 -16.45 -5.42
N ASP A 150 3.61 -16.43 -5.28
CA ASP A 150 2.70 -16.44 -6.42
C ASP A 150 2.87 -15.20 -7.31
N LEU A 151 3.11 -14.01 -6.72
CA LEU A 151 3.47 -12.80 -7.48
C LEU A 151 4.73 -13.00 -8.33
N PHE A 152 5.72 -13.76 -7.84
CA PHE A 152 6.99 -13.98 -8.54
C PHE A 152 6.98 -15.15 -9.52
N THR A 153 6.13 -16.14 -9.32
CA THR A 153 6.07 -17.33 -10.20
C THR A 153 5.39 -17.06 -11.54
N VAL A 154 4.62 -15.98 -11.69
CA VAL A 154 4.05 -15.56 -12.99
C VAL A 154 5.17 -15.25 -13.99
N GLU A 155 6.28 -14.66 -13.55
CA GLU A 155 7.42 -14.31 -14.41
C GLU A 155 8.16 -15.55 -14.95
N VAL A 156 8.25 -16.62 -14.15
CA VAL A 156 8.95 -17.87 -14.51
C VAL A 156 8.14 -18.69 -15.53
N LYS A 157 6.80 -18.72 -15.40
CA LYS A 157 5.92 -19.43 -16.34
C LYS A 157 5.94 -18.81 -17.75
N PHE A 158 6.08 -17.49 -17.86
CA PHE A 158 6.21 -16.80 -19.16
C PHE A 158 7.55 -17.08 -19.84
N LYS A 159 8.67 -17.09 -19.11
CA LYS A 159 10.00 -17.42 -19.69
C LYS A 159 10.07 -18.85 -20.23
N ARG A 160 9.39 -19.82 -19.61
CA ARG A 160 9.28 -21.19 -20.15
C ARG A 160 8.46 -21.24 -21.45
N LYS A 161 7.27 -20.62 -21.49
CA LYS A 161 6.42 -20.62 -22.70
C LYS A 161 7.05 -19.90 -23.89
N GLN A 162 7.79 -18.81 -23.70
CA GLN A 162 8.52 -18.17 -24.81
C GLN A 162 9.59 -19.09 -25.38
N LYS A 163 10.37 -19.76 -24.51
CA LYS A 163 11.39 -20.71 -24.95
C LYS A 163 10.79 -21.85 -25.77
N ASP A 164 9.65 -22.38 -25.35
CA ASP A 164 8.95 -23.45 -26.08
C ASP A 164 8.43 -22.96 -27.44
N TYR A 165 7.88 -21.73 -27.52
CA TYR A 165 7.40 -21.14 -28.77
C TYR A 165 8.51 -20.91 -29.80
N TYR A 166 9.68 -20.44 -29.37
CA TYR A 166 10.85 -20.23 -30.24
C TYR A 166 11.48 -21.53 -30.76
N LEU A 167 11.32 -22.64 -30.03
CA LEU A 167 11.82 -23.95 -30.44
C LEU A 167 10.86 -24.61 -31.45
N THR A 168 9.55 -24.39 -31.31
CA THR A 168 8.55 -24.92 -32.25
C THR A 168 8.43 -24.12 -33.55
N SER A 169 8.82 -22.84 -33.58
CA SER A 169 8.73 -22.01 -34.79
C SER A 169 9.95 -22.08 -35.72
N LYS A 170 10.94 -22.93 -35.40
CA LYS A 170 12.16 -23.18 -36.20
C LYS A 170 12.26 -24.64 -36.69
N SER A 171 11.21 -25.43 -36.49
CA SER A 171 11.05 -26.79 -37.02
C SER A 171 10.14 -26.74 -38.24
#